data_AF-A0AAE1UHV3-F1
#
_entry.id   AF-A0AAE1UHV3-F1
#
_cell.length_a   1.000
_cell.length_b   1.000
_cell.length_c   1.000
_cell.angle_alpha   90.00
_cell.angle_beta   90.00
_cell.angle_gamma   90.00
#
_symmetry.space_group_name_H-M   'P 1'
#
loop_
_entity.id
_entity.type
_entity.pdbx_description
1 polymer ?
#
loop_
_entity_poly.entity_id
_entity_poly.type
_entity_poly.pdbx_seq_one_letter_code
_entity_poly.pdbx_strand_id
1 'polypeptide(L)'
;MRPPWMNQFGALMSGGNWSGTVGTLQYDQADFSLVLAPTSGRISVVEYSRLYKAEELCIVSHKPKPLPQHLQLIKPLTCKFTS
;
A
#
# COMPACT_ATOMS: atom_id res chain seq x y z
N MET A 1 -13.99 -7.33 14.76
CA MET A 1 -12.98 -6.25 14.63
C MET A 1 -13.71 -4.97 14.28
N ARG A 2 -13.63 -3.92 15.11
CA ARG A 2 -14.23 -2.62 14.78
C ARG A 2 -13.40 -2.00 13.65
N PRO A 3 -14.01 -1.47 12.57
CA PRO A 3 -13.24 -0.77 11.55
C PRO A 3 -12.55 0.45 12.19
N PRO A 4 -11.27 0.71 11.87
CA PRO A 4 -10.57 1.87 12.38
C PRO A 4 -11.25 3.15 11.92
N TRP A 5 -11.08 4.22 12.68
CA TRP A 5 -11.65 5.52 12.31
C TRP A 5 -11.21 5.90 10.89
N MET A 6 -12.15 6.33 10.04
CA MET A 6 -11.88 6.74 8.65
C MET A 6 -11.41 5.61 7.71
N ASN A 7 -11.41 4.36 8.16
CA ASN A 7 -11.00 3.18 7.38
C ASN A 7 -9.61 3.33 6.74
N GLN A 8 -8.68 3.95 7.48
CA GLN A 8 -7.29 4.19 7.06
C GLN A 8 -6.32 3.58 8.08
N PHE A 9 -5.12 3.22 7.63
CA PHE A 9 -4.07 2.78 8.56
C PHE A 9 -3.60 3.90 9.49
N GLY A 10 -3.57 5.14 8.97
CA GLY A 10 -3.26 6.33 9.74
C GLY A 10 -2.31 7.26 9.01
N ALA A 11 -2.68 8.53 8.98
CA ALA A 11 -1.89 9.64 8.46
C ALA A 11 -1.59 10.62 9.60
N LEU A 12 -0.42 11.25 9.55
CA LEU A 12 -0.05 12.31 10.48
C LEU A 12 -0.90 13.55 10.19
N MET A 13 -1.63 14.01 11.19
CA MET A 13 -2.41 15.24 11.15
C MET A 13 -1.62 16.41 11.74
N SER A 14 -2.16 17.62 11.62
CA SER A 14 -1.60 18.78 12.30
C SER A 14 -1.55 18.55 13.83
N GLY A 15 -0.44 18.98 14.44
CA GLY A 15 -0.26 18.90 15.89
C GLY A 15 0.22 17.54 16.42
N GLY A 16 0.71 16.63 15.57
CA GLY A 16 1.31 15.36 16.03
C GLY A 16 0.29 14.24 16.30
N ASN A 17 -0.99 14.51 16.04
CA ASN A 17 -2.06 13.52 16.14
C ASN A 17 -2.09 12.63 14.91
N TRP A 18 -2.48 11.37 15.08
CA TRP A 18 -2.67 10.43 13.98
C TRP A 18 -4.15 10.15 13.73
N SER A 19 -4.49 9.89 12.47
CA SER A 19 -5.80 9.36 12.07
C SER A 19 -5.78 7.81 12.00
N GLY A 20 -6.90 7.20 11.62
CA GLY A 20 -6.89 5.78 11.25
C GLY A 20 -6.66 4.82 12.42
N THR A 21 -6.10 3.66 12.10
CA THR A 21 -5.69 2.66 13.09
C THR A 21 -4.69 3.22 14.09
N VAL A 22 -3.66 3.96 13.64
CA VAL A 22 -2.65 4.56 14.53
C VAL A 22 -3.29 5.55 15.50
N GLY A 23 -4.18 6.42 15.03
CA GLY A 23 -4.92 7.34 15.90
C GLY A 23 -5.80 6.60 16.90
N THR A 24 -6.49 5.55 16.46
CA THR A 24 -7.34 4.73 17.33
C THR A 24 -6.53 4.10 18.47
N LEU A 25 -5.28 3.67 18.20
CA LEU A 25 -4.35 3.18 19.21
C LEU A 25 -3.78 4.33 20.08
N GLN A 26 -3.44 5.47 19.49
CA GLN A 26 -2.90 6.65 20.19
C GLN A 26 -3.87 7.19 21.26
N TYR A 27 -5.19 7.11 21.00
CA TYR A 27 -6.23 7.57 21.92
C TYR A 27 -6.83 6.45 22.79
N ASP A 28 -6.16 5.30 22.90
CA ASP A 28 -6.60 4.13 23.68
C ASP A 28 -8.04 3.68 23.35
N GLN A 29 -8.48 3.87 22.10
CA GLN A 29 -9.79 3.43 21.62
C GLN A 29 -9.80 1.98 21.13
N ALA A 30 -8.62 1.37 21.03
CA ALA A 30 -8.39 -0.04 20.74
C ALA A 30 -7.14 -0.53 21.49
N ASP A 31 -7.17 -1.77 21.98
CA ASP A 31 -6.06 -2.32 22.78
C ASP A 31 -4.86 -2.77 21.92
N PHE A 32 -5.11 -3.27 20.70
CA PHE A 32 -4.05 -3.71 19.78
C PHE A 32 -4.51 -3.74 18.31
N SER A 33 -3.54 -3.80 17.39
CA SER A 33 -3.77 -4.09 15.97
C SER A 33 -2.83 -5.20 15.50
N LEU A 34 -3.33 -6.10 14.66
CA LEU A 34 -2.54 -7.16 14.03
C LEU A 34 -1.96 -6.76 12.68
N VAL A 35 -2.46 -5.68 12.07
CA VAL A 35 -2.10 -5.27 10.71
C VAL A 35 -1.68 -3.81 10.74
N LEU A 36 -0.39 -3.58 10.96
CA LEU A 36 0.20 -2.25 10.93
C LEU A 36 1.71 -2.35 10.66
N ALA A 37 2.17 -1.74 9.57
CA ALA A 37 3.60 -1.66 9.27
C ALA A 37 4.29 -0.65 10.21
N PRO A 38 5.43 -0.99 10.83
CA PRO A 38 6.25 -0.07 11.60
C PRO A 38 6.93 0.92 10.64
N THR A 39 6.76 2.20 10.91
CA THR A 39 7.45 3.29 10.20
C THR A 39 8.04 4.22 11.24
N SER A 40 9.13 4.94 10.90
CA SER A 40 9.82 5.83 11.85
C SER A 40 8.88 6.79 12.57
N GLY A 41 7.91 7.38 11.85
CA GLY A 41 6.90 8.24 12.46
C GLY A 41 5.98 7.51 13.45
N ARG A 42 5.51 6.31 13.11
CA ARG A 42 4.55 5.55 13.95
C ARG A 42 5.19 4.94 15.19
N ILE A 43 6.47 4.54 15.10
CA ILE A 43 7.22 3.96 16.23
C ILE A 43 7.32 4.94 17.41
N SER A 44 7.29 6.25 17.15
CA SER A 44 7.30 7.28 18.20
C SER A 44 5.97 7.45 18.94
N VAL A 45 4.89 6.84 18.45
CA VAL A 45 3.52 7.05 18.95
C VAL A 45 2.89 5.78 19.51
N VAL A 46 3.20 4.62 18.94
CA VAL A 46 2.67 3.33 19.39
C VAL A 46 3.80 2.33 19.60
N GLU A 47 3.64 1.45 20.59
CA GLU A 47 4.59 0.39 20.86
C GLU A 47 4.35 -0.80 19.94
N TYR A 48 5.40 -1.22 19.23
CA TYR A 48 5.36 -2.41 18.39
C TYR A 48 5.99 -3.59 19.10
N SER A 49 5.40 -4.78 18.92
CA SER A 49 6.06 -6.03 19.26
C SER A 49 7.23 -6.31 18.29
N ARG A 50 8.00 -7.35 18.61
CA ARG A 50 9.04 -7.84 17.69
C ARG A 50 8.41 -8.25 16.36
N LEU A 51 9.06 -7.87 15.25
CA LEU A 51 8.64 -8.27 13.91
C LEU A 51 8.55 -9.81 13.82
N TYR A 52 7.34 -10.32 13.64
CA TYR A 52 7.10 -11.76 13.47
C TYR A 52 7.46 -12.24 12.06
N LYS A 53 7.33 -11.34 11.06
CA LYS A 53 7.64 -11.59 9.65
C LYS A 53 7.96 -10.25 8.97
N ALA A 54 9.03 -10.22 8.18
CA ALA A 54 9.30 -9.09 7.31
C ALA A 54 8.36 -9.13 6.10
N GLU A 55 7.65 -8.03 5.85
CA GLU A 55 6.84 -7.86 4.65
C GLU A 55 7.67 -7.16 3.57
N GLU A 56 7.79 -7.80 2.41
CA GLU A 56 8.51 -7.23 1.27
C GLU A 56 7.57 -6.35 0.43
N LEU A 57 8.06 -5.17 0.02
CA LEU A 57 7.36 -4.33 -0.94
C LEU A 57 7.65 -4.85 -2.36
N CYS A 58 6.61 -5.34 -3.04
CA CYS A 58 6.73 -5.79 -4.43
C CYS A 58 5.85 -4.96 -5.38
N ILE A 59 6.33 -4.79 -6.61
CA ILE A 59 5.55 -4.16 -7.69
C ILE A 59 4.83 -5.28 -8.43
N VAL A 60 3.51 -5.22 -8.46
CA VAL A 60 2.69 -6.16 -9.22
C VAL A 60 2.21 -5.50 -10.50
N SER A 61 2.55 -6.09 -11.65
CA SER A 61 2.09 -5.65 -12.96
C SER A 61 1.46 -6.80 -13.72
N HIS A 62 0.50 -6.51 -14.60
CA HIS A 62 -0.04 -7.52 -15.49
C HIS A 62 1.04 -8.07 -16.43
N LYS A 63 1.10 -9.40 -16.55
CA LYS A 63 1.92 -10.04 -17.58
C LYS A 63 1.48 -9.54 -18.96
N PRO A 64 2.40 -9.09 -19.83
CA PRO A 64 2.06 -8.71 -21.19
C PRO A 64 1.35 -9.88 -21.89
N LYS A 65 0.15 -9.62 -22.40
CA LYS A 65 -0.58 -10.61 -23.20
C LYS A 65 -0.13 -10.45 -24.66
N PRO A 66 0.07 -11.56 -25.40
CA PRO A 66 0.31 -11.47 -26.83
C PRO A 66 -0.87 -10.78 -27.51
N LEU A 67 -0.59 -10.06 -28.59
CA LEU A 67 -1.62 -9.46 -29.42
C LEU A 67 -2.58 -10.54 -29.92
N PRO A 68 -3.89 -10.25 -30.01
CA PRO A 68 -4.85 -11.13 -30.67
C PRO A 68 -4.33 -11.58 -32.05
N GLN A 69 -4.52 -12.86 -32.39
CA GLN A 69 -3.89 -13.50 -33.56
C GLN A 69 -4.17 -12.75 -34.88
N HIS A 70 -5.38 -12.21 -35.04
CA HIS A 70 -5.77 -11.43 -36.23
C HIS A 70 -5.00 -10.11 -36.39
N LEU A 71 -4.46 -9.54 -35.30
CA LEU A 71 -3.66 -8.30 -35.33
C LEU A 71 -2.16 -8.58 -35.49
N GLN A 72 -1.72 -9.84 -35.46
CA GLN A 72 -0.31 -10.17 -35.64
C GLN A 72 0.16 -9.99 -37.09
N LEU A 73 -0.76 -10.12 -38.06
CA LEU A 73 -0.48 -10.00 -39.50
C LEU A 73 -0.09 -8.58 -39.93
N ILE A 74 -0.61 -7.55 -39.25
CA ILE A 74 -0.37 -6.13 -39.58
C ILE A 74 0.86 -5.53 -38.89
N LYS A 75 1.45 -6.26 -37.91
CA LYS A 75 2.62 -5.81 -37.14
C LYS A 75 3.84 -5.42 -37.99
N PRO A 76 4.22 -6.13 -39.07
CA PRO A 76 5.36 -5.71 -39.89
C PRO A 76 5.08 -4.47 -40.74
N LEU A 77 3.81 -4.12 -40.96
CA LEU A 77 3.40 -2.99 -41.82
C LEU A 77 3.38 -1.65 -41.08
N THR A 78 3.49 -1.66 -39.74
CA THR A 78 3.46 -0.44 -38.93
C THR A 78 4.83 0.26 -38.82
N CYS A 79 5.87 -0.22 -39.53
CA CYS A 79 7.14 0.51 -39.65
C CYS A 79 6.86 1.89 -40.29
N LYS A 80 6.93 2.94 -39.46
CA LYS A 80 6.91 4.32 -39.95
C LYS A 80 8.13 4.51 -40.84
N PHE A 81 7.91 4.71 -42.13
CA PHE A 81 8.91 5.32 -43.01
C PHE A 81 9.15 6.75 -42.51
N THR A 82 10.16 6.94 -41.67
CA THR A 82 10.72 8.27 -41.42
C THR A 82 11.52 8.64 -42.66
N SER A 83 10.96 9.55 -43.46
CA SER A 83 11.66 10.28 -44.52
C SER A 83 12.52 11.39 -43.91
#